data_AF-A0AAN7FSE8-F1
#
_entry.id   AF-A0AAN7FSE8-F1
#
_cell.length_a   1.000
_cell.length_b   1.000
_cell.length_c   1.000
_cell.angle_alpha   90.00
_cell.angle_beta   90.00
_cell.angle_gamma   90.00
#
_symmetry.space_group_name_H-M   'P 1'
#
loop_
_entity.id
_entity.type
_entity.pdbx_description
1 polymer ?
#
loop_
_entity_poly.entity_id
_entity_poly.type
_entity_poly.pdbx_seq_one_letter_code
_entity_poly.pdbx_strand_id
1 'polypeptide(L)'
;MEGDFSTSTEKRKQRQQQQQEKPYRGIRMRKWGKWVAEIREPNKRSRIWLGSYTTPIAAARAYDTAVFYLRGPSARLNFPDLVFHEEDDDVRDMSAASIRKKATEVGARVDALQTSLHASSQSKPSSRASEPPDLNEYPNPENSDDDD
;
A
#
# COMPACT_ATOMS: atom_id res chain seq x y z
N MET A 1 -13.59 -49.17 -2.82
CA MET A 1 -14.01 -48.03 -3.67
C MET A 1 -13.75 -46.77 -2.88
N GLU A 2 -12.71 -46.05 -3.26
CA GLU A 2 -12.27 -44.82 -2.61
C GLU A 2 -13.17 -43.65 -3.06
N GLY A 3 -13.60 -42.81 -2.11
CA GLY A 3 -14.38 -41.63 -2.46
C GLY A 3 -14.85 -40.86 -1.23
N ASP A 4 -14.01 -39.98 -0.70
CA ASP A 4 -14.45 -38.93 0.23
C ASP A 4 -14.30 -37.56 -0.45
N PHE A 5 -15.40 -37.08 -1.03
CA PHE A 5 -15.53 -35.75 -1.63
C PHE A 5 -16.09 -34.77 -0.58
N SER A 6 -15.34 -34.42 0.47
CA SER A 6 -15.82 -33.43 1.44
C SER A 6 -14.71 -32.47 1.93
N THR A 7 -14.30 -31.52 1.08
CA THR A 7 -13.42 -30.40 1.53
C THR A 7 -13.75 -29.01 0.96
N SER A 8 -14.88 -28.85 0.26
CA SER A 8 -15.20 -27.60 -0.45
C SER A 8 -15.95 -26.57 0.39
N THR A 9 -16.75 -27.01 1.36
CA THR A 9 -17.67 -26.13 2.12
C THR A 9 -17.00 -25.43 3.29
N GLU A 10 -16.07 -26.10 3.99
CA GLU A 10 -15.31 -25.51 5.10
C GLU A 10 -14.34 -24.40 4.66
N LYS A 11 -13.74 -24.55 3.47
CA LYS A 11 -12.88 -23.51 2.87
C LYS A 11 -13.62 -22.20 2.61
N ARG A 12 -14.94 -22.25 2.36
CA ARG A 12 -15.78 -21.06 2.13
C ARG A 12 -16.11 -20.34 3.44
N LYS A 13 -16.38 -21.09 4.53
CA LYS A 13 -16.63 -20.54 5.88
C LYS A 13 -15.37 -19.92 6.49
N GLN A 14 -14.21 -20.57 6.37
CA GLN A 14 -12.93 -20.00 6.84
C GLN A 14 -12.55 -18.72 6.07
N ARG A 15 -12.78 -18.67 4.75
CA ARG A 15 -12.60 -17.44 3.96
C ARG A 15 -13.52 -16.31 4.38
N GLN A 16 -14.72 -16.60 4.87
CA GLN A 16 -15.68 -15.59 5.34
C GLN A 16 -15.32 -15.07 6.75
N GLN A 17 -14.82 -15.91 7.65
CA GLN A 17 -14.33 -15.47 8.96
C GLN A 17 -13.05 -14.63 8.83
N GLN A 18 -12.10 -15.02 7.97
CA GLN A 18 -10.92 -14.19 7.65
C GLN A 18 -11.23 -12.89 6.90
N GLN A 19 -12.46 -12.70 6.40
CA GLN A 19 -12.90 -11.45 5.79
C GLN A 19 -13.32 -10.42 6.84
N GLN A 20 -13.73 -10.83 8.04
CA GLN A 20 -14.18 -9.89 9.07
C GLN A 20 -13.02 -9.12 9.75
N GLU A 21 -11.78 -9.59 9.63
CA GLU A 21 -10.60 -8.92 10.21
C GLU A 21 -9.84 -8.03 9.22
N LYS A 22 -10.27 -7.95 7.95
CA LYS A 22 -9.57 -7.18 6.91
C LYS A 22 -10.26 -5.82 6.76
N PRO A 23 -9.65 -4.71 7.22
CA PRO A 23 -10.31 -3.40 7.24
C PRO A 23 -10.66 -2.88 5.86
N TYR A 24 -9.94 -3.30 4.80
CA TYR A 24 -10.15 -2.83 3.43
C TYR A 24 -9.99 -3.96 2.40
N ARG A 25 -10.73 -3.86 1.29
CA ARG A 25 -10.66 -4.80 0.17
C ARG A 25 -9.33 -4.66 -0.57
N GLY A 26 -8.80 -5.80 -0.99
CA GLY A 26 -7.50 -5.87 -1.68
C GLY A 26 -6.29 -5.71 -0.76
N ILE A 27 -6.51 -5.46 0.54
CA ILE A 27 -5.46 -5.17 1.50
C ILE A 27 -5.19 -6.40 2.38
N ARG A 28 -3.90 -6.70 2.57
CA ARG A 28 -3.45 -7.74 3.51
C ARG A 28 -2.40 -7.17 4.45
N MET A 29 -2.49 -7.56 5.73
CA MET A 29 -1.46 -7.27 6.72
C MET A 29 -0.45 -8.41 6.77
N ARG A 30 0.85 -8.11 6.80
CA ARG A 30 1.90 -9.09 7.04
C ARG A 30 2.17 -9.19 8.54
N LYS A 31 2.74 -10.32 9.00
CA LYS A 31 3.18 -10.50 10.39
C LYS A 31 4.14 -9.42 10.91
N TRP A 32 4.82 -8.71 10.01
CA TRP A 32 5.71 -7.59 10.31
C TRP A 32 4.99 -6.24 10.43
N GLY A 33 3.65 -6.22 10.44
CA GLY A 33 2.86 -5.00 10.60
C GLY A 33 2.79 -4.09 9.36
N LYS A 34 3.28 -4.53 8.20
CA LYS A 34 3.17 -3.79 6.93
C LYS A 34 1.91 -4.19 6.16
N TRP A 35 1.23 -3.19 5.60
CA TRP A 35 0.04 -3.34 4.78
C TRP A 35 0.44 -3.43 3.32
N VAL A 36 -0.17 -4.34 2.57
CA VAL A 36 0.17 -4.59 1.17
C VAL A 36 -1.08 -4.45 0.32
N ALA A 37 -0.93 -3.75 -0.81
CA ALA A 37 -1.93 -3.64 -1.86
C ALA A 37 -1.48 -4.40 -3.12
N GLU A 38 -2.32 -5.32 -3.59
CA GLU A 38 -2.13 -6.04 -4.86
C GLU A 38 -3.46 -6.20 -5.59
N ILE A 39 -3.43 -6.21 -6.93
CA ILE A 39 -4.63 -6.40 -7.75
C ILE A 39 -4.43 -7.49 -8.81
N ARG A 40 -5.54 -8.15 -9.17
CA ARG A 40 -5.62 -9.09 -10.29
C ARG A 40 -6.50 -8.50 -11.36
N GLU A 41 -5.98 -8.44 -12.58
CA GLU A 41 -6.77 -8.05 -13.74
C GLU A 41 -7.81 -9.13 -14.06
N PRO A 42 -9.04 -8.75 -14.46
CA PRO A 42 -9.99 -9.72 -14.98
C PRO A 42 -9.37 -10.39 -16.22
N ASN A 43 -9.54 -11.70 -16.35
CA ASN A 43 -9.01 -12.52 -17.45
C ASN A 43 -7.49 -12.78 -17.47
N LYS A 44 -6.70 -12.19 -16.56
CA LYS A 44 -5.26 -12.51 -16.43
C LYS A 44 -4.96 -13.23 -15.13
N ARG A 45 -4.00 -14.16 -15.18
CA ARG A 45 -3.46 -14.84 -13.97
C ARG A 45 -2.46 -13.98 -13.21
N SER A 46 -1.90 -12.97 -13.89
CA SER A 46 -0.88 -12.07 -13.37
C SER A 46 -1.43 -11.19 -12.24
N ARG A 47 -0.55 -10.86 -11.29
CA ARG A 47 -0.83 -9.92 -10.20
C ARG A 47 0.00 -8.67 -10.40
N ILE A 48 -0.60 -7.53 -10.14
CA ILE A 48 0.11 -6.25 -10.09
C ILE A 48 0.33 -5.93 -8.62
N TRP A 49 1.60 -5.88 -8.23
CA TRP A 49 2.01 -5.34 -6.94
C TRP A 49 1.91 -3.81 -6.99
N LEU A 50 1.12 -3.22 -6.10
CA LEU A 50 0.89 -1.77 -6.07
C LEU A 50 1.78 -1.07 -5.04
N GLY A 51 2.11 -1.78 -3.96
CA GLY A 51 3.04 -1.29 -2.95
C GLY A 51 2.87 -1.97 -1.59
N SER A 52 3.77 -1.60 -0.69
CA SER A 52 3.68 -1.87 0.75
C SER A 52 3.70 -0.56 1.50
N TYR A 53 2.79 -0.40 2.45
CA TYR A 53 2.52 0.83 3.16
C TYR A 53 2.50 0.60 4.66
N THR A 54 2.68 1.66 5.42
CA THR A 54 2.66 1.64 6.87
C THR A 54 1.23 1.72 7.41
N THR A 55 0.34 2.35 6.64
CA THR A 55 -1.06 2.55 7.02
C THR A 55 -2.01 1.75 6.14
N PRO A 56 -3.13 1.25 6.69
CA PRO A 56 -4.10 0.50 5.92
C PRO A 56 -4.85 1.39 4.91
N ILE A 57 -5.02 2.68 5.22
CA ILE A 57 -5.72 3.65 4.36
C ILE A 57 -4.86 3.94 3.12
N ALA A 58 -3.55 4.17 3.27
CA ALA A 58 -2.66 4.36 2.12
C ALA A 58 -2.70 3.17 1.15
N ALA A 59 -2.68 1.95 1.71
CA ALA A 59 -2.78 0.73 0.91
C ALA A 59 -4.12 0.66 0.18
N ALA A 60 -5.22 0.96 0.86
CA ALA A 60 -6.57 0.97 0.29
C ALA A 60 -6.76 2.04 -0.78
N ARG A 61 -6.17 3.23 -0.61
CA ARG A 61 -6.17 4.30 -1.61
C ARG A 61 -5.41 3.89 -2.87
N ALA A 62 -4.21 3.33 -2.72
CA ALA A 62 -3.46 2.78 -3.86
C ALA A 62 -4.25 1.68 -4.61
N TYR A 63 -4.94 0.81 -3.86
CA TYR A 63 -5.80 -0.22 -4.45
C TYR A 63 -6.97 0.37 -5.23
N ASP A 64 -7.67 1.35 -4.67
CA ASP A 64 -8.82 1.98 -5.32
C ASP A 64 -8.44 2.69 -6.62
N THR A 65 -7.31 3.41 -6.63
CA THR A 65 -6.74 4.00 -7.84
C THR A 65 -6.52 2.92 -8.91
N ALA A 66 -5.89 1.80 -8.55
CA ALA A 66 -5.65 0.73 -9.51
C ALA A 66 -6.95 0.06 -10.01
N VAL A 67 -7.94 -0.12 -9.14
CA VAL A 67 -9.25 -0.68 -9.50
C VAL A 67 -9.99 0.24 -10.46
N PHE A 68 -9.96 1.55 -10.20
CA PHE A 68 -10.60 2.56 -11.03
C PHE A 68 -10.04 2.54 -12.45
N TYR A 69 -8.72 2.55 -12.62
CA TYR A 69 -8.13 2.47 -13.96
C TYR A 69 -8.32 1.12 -14.67
N LEU A 70 -8.52 0.02 -13.93
CA LEU A 70 -8.72 -1.32 -14.53
C LEU A 70 -10.18 -1.64 -14.86
N ARG A 71 -11.14 -1.07 -14.14
CA ARG A 71 -12.57 -1.40 -14.26
C ARG A 71 -13.44 -0.22 -14.63
N GLY A 72 -12.88 0.98 -14.64
CA GLY A 72 -13.56 2.23 -14.89
C GLY A 72 -14.33 2.78 -13.68
N PRO A 73 -15.12 3.84 -13.89
CA PRO A 73 -15.84 4.57 -12.84
C PRO A 73 -16.87 3.72 -12.08
N SER A 74 -17.43 2.69 -12.72
CA SER A 74 -18.42 1.78 -12.10
C SER A 74 -17.81 0.77 -11.14
N ALA A 75 -16.53 0.88 -10.83
CA ALA A 75 -15.85 -0.08 -9.98
C ALA A 75 -16.24 0.07 -8.50
N ARG A 76 -16.33 -1.06 -7.80
CA ARG A 76 -16.59 -1.06 -6.35
C ARG A 76 -15.29 -0.77 -5.59
N LEU A 77 -15.11 0.46 -5.15
CA LEU A 77 -13.93 0.95 -4.40
C LEU A 77 -14.14 0.85 -2.89
N ASN A 78 -13.10 1.09 -2.09
CA ASN A 78 -13.20 1.26 -0.63
C ASN A 78 -13.65 2.70 -0.30
N PHE A 79 -13.21 3.68 -1.08
CA PHE A 79 -13.47 5.11 -0.89
C PHE A 79 -14.08 5.73 -2.15
N PRO A 80 -15.39 5.52 -2.43
CA PRO A 80 -16.02 6.03 -3.64
C PRO A 80 -15.87 7.56 -3.77
N ASP A 81 -16.06 8.31 -2.69
CA ASP A 81 -16.08 9.78 -2.71
C ASP A 81 -14.72 10.41 -3.05
N LEU A 82 -13.61 9.69 -2.84
CA LEU A 82 -12.27 10.22 -3.01
C LEU A 82 -11.64 9.90 -4.38
N VAL A 83 -12.38 9.27 -5.31
CA VAL A 83 -11.85 8.89 -6.63
C VAL A 83 -12.42 9.79 -7.73
N PHE A 84 -13.64 10.31 -7.51
CA PHE A 84 -14.26 11.31 -8.39
C PHE A 84 -13.46 12.62 -8.54
N HIS A 85 -12.55 12.92 -7.60
CA HIS A 85 -11.69 14.10 -7.67
C HIS A 85 -10.44 13.90 -8.55
N GLU A 86 -10.13 12.68 -9.00
CA GLU A 86 -8.98 12.41 -9.88
C GLU A 86 -9.39 12.06 -11.31
N GLU A 87 -10.66 12.36 -11.68
CA GLU A 87 -11.28 12.05 -12.97
C GLU A 87 -10.85 12.97 -14.13
N ASP A 88 -10.14 14.06 -13.84
CA ASP A 88 -9.65 14.98 -14.87
C ASP A 88 -8.47 14.41 -15.70
N ASP A 89 -7.94 13.26 -15.31
CA ASP A 89 -6.91 12.51 -16.03
C ASP A 89 -7.57 11.47 -16.96
N ASP A 90 -7.45 11.64 -18.28
CA ASP A 90 -7.95 10.74 -19.34
C ASP A 90 -7.98 9.26 -18.89
N VAL A 91 -9.18 8.74 -18.61
CA VAL A 91 -9.46 7.35 -18.19
C VAL A 91 -9.24 6.30 -19.29
N ARG A 92 -8.40 6.59 -20.28
CA ARG A 92 -8.17 5.73 -21.45
C ARG A 92 -7.01 4.77 -21.18
N ASP A 93 -7.32 3.47 -21.23
CA ASP A 93 -6.40 2.32 -21.32
C ASP A 93 -4.94 2.62 -20.91
N MET A 94 -4.76 2.82 -19.60
CA MET A 94 -3.43 2.95 -19.03
C MET A 94 -2.77 1.58 -18.93
N SER A 95 -1.54 1.46 -19.41
CA SER A 95 -0.73 0.24 -19.24
C SER A 95 -0.64 -0.15 -17.75
N ALA A 96 -0.53 -1.44 -17.45
CA ALA A 96 -0.35 -1.94 -16.08
C ALA A 96 0.83 -1.27 -15.33
N ALA A 97 1.86 -0.82 -16.07
CA ALA A 97 2.97 -0.06 -15.52
C ALA A 97 2.55 1.36 -15.08
N SER A 98 1.77 2.05 -15.90
CA SER A 98 1.21 3.38 -15.58
C SER A 98 0.22 3.29 -14.41
N ILE A 99 -0.64 2.28 -14.40
CA ILE A 99 -1.57 2.03 -13.30
C ILE A 99 -0.80 1.80 -11.99
N ARG A 100 0.24 0.96 -12.04
CA ARG A 100 1.12 0.75 -10.87
C ARG A 100 1.74 2.07 -10.42
N LYS A 101 2.31 2.86 -11.33
CA LYS A 101 2.96 4.14 -11.00
C LYS A 101 1.99 5.09 -10.29
N LYS A 102 0.80 5.33 -10.86
CA LYS A 102 -0.23 6.20 -10.25
C LYS A 102 -0.68 5.67 -8.89
N ALA A 103 -0.98 4.38 -8.78
CA ALA A 103 -1.37 3.76 -7.52
C ALA A 103 -0.28 3.88 -6.43
N THR A 104 0.99 3.67 -6.80
CA THR A 104 2.12 3.83 -5.87
C THR A 104 2.26 5.27 -5.41
N GLU A 105 2.13 6.24 -6.31
CA GLU A 105 2.21 7.68 -6.00
C GLU A 105 1.12 8.12 -5.02
N VAL A 106 -0.15 7.78 -5.30
CA VAL A 106 -1.28 8.09 -4.40
C VAL A 106 -1.08 7.45 -3.03
N GLY A 107 -0.73 6.16 -3.01
CA GLY A 107 -0.46 5.45 -1.76
C GLY A 107 0.67 6.07 -0.96
N ALA A 108 1.78 6.45 -1.60
CA ALA A 108 2.93 7.05 -0.94
C ALA A 108 2.61 8.41 -0.32
N ARG A 109 1.86 9.26 -1.04
CA ARG A 109 1.39 10.56 -0.52
C ARG A 109 0.52 10.38 0.72
N VAL A 110 -0.46 9.47 0.67
CA VAL A 110 -1.36 9.19 1.80
C VAL A 110 -0.59 8.60 2.99
N ASP A 111 0.36 7.69 2.74
CA ASP A 111 1.15 7.07 3.81
C ASP A 111 2.01 8.12 4.53
N ALA A 112 2.61 9.05 3.80
CA ALA A 112 3.40 10.14 4.37
C ALA A 112 2.55 11.06 5.26
N LEU A 113 1.39 11.51 4.76
CA LEU A 113 0.48 12.37 5.53
C LEU A 113 -0.02 11.68 6.79
N GLN A 114 -0.46 10.43 6.67
CA GLN A 114 -1.03 9.72 7.82
C GLN A 114 0.04 9.32 8.85
N THR A 115 1.25 8.98 8.40
CA THR A 115 2.38 8.73 9.29
C THR A 115 2.76 10.00 10.06
N SER A 116 2.74 11.17 9.41
CA SER A 116 2.98 12.45 10.07
C SER A 116 1.94 12.77 11.15
N LEU A 117 0.65 12.52 10.87
CA LEU A 117 -0.45 12.70 11.84
C LEU A 117 -0.35 11.75 13.04
N HIS A 118 0.08 10.51 12.83
CA HIS A 118 0.30 9.57 13.92
C HIS A 118 1.56 9.89 14.75
N ALA A 119 2.59 10.46 14.11
CA ALA A 119 3.80 10.91 14.81
C ALA A 119 3.52 12.13 15.71
N SER A 120 2.69 13.07 15.27
CA SER A 120 2.32 14.26 16.04
C SER A 120 1.40 13.97 17.23
N SER A 121 0.69 12.83 17.22
CA SER A 121 -0.11 12.38 18.36
C SER A 121 0.70 11.59 19.41
N GLN A 122 1.94 11.23 19.11
CA GLN A 122 2.88 10.59 20.05
C GLN A 122 4.01 11.51 20.54
N SER A 123 4.11 12.75 20.05
CA SER A 123 5.07 13.74 20.54
C SER A 123 4.42 14.75 21.49
N LYS A 124 4.69 14.57 22.81
CA LYS A 124 4.89 15.75 23.67
C LYS A 124 6.01 16.59 23.00
N PRO A 125 5.90 17.93 22.92
CA PRO A 125 6.94 18.74 22.30
C PRO A 125 8.14 18.78 23.25
N SER A 126 9.14 17.93 23.02
CA SER A 126 10.49 18.21 23.49
C SER A 126 11.22 18.85 22.31
N SER A 127 11.49 20.14 22.46
CA SER A 127 12.23 20.97 21.53
C SER A 127 13.58 20.34 21.16
N ARG A 128 13.71 19.80 19.96
CA ARG A 128 15.00 19.83 19.28
C ARG A 128 14.82 19.92 17.78
N ALA A 129 14.98 21.15 17.28
CA ALA A 129 15.19 21.41 15.86
C ALA A 129 16.35 20.52 15.38
N SER A 130 16.06 19.64 14.43
CA SER A 130 17.06 18.97 13.62
C SER A 130 17.08 19.70 12.29
N GLU A 131 18.06 20.60 12.14
CA GLU A 131 18.46 21.13 10.84
C GLU A 131 18.79 19.96 9.89
N PRO A 132 18.47 20.09 8.60
CA PRO A 132 18.84 19.08 7.62
C PRO A 132 20.38 18.96 7.54
N PRO A 133 20.94 17.74 7.40
CA PRO A 133 22.39 17.56 7.29
C PRO A 133 22.91 18.21 6.00
N ASP A 134 23.91 19.08 6.14
CA ASP A 134 24.61 19.73 5.03
C ASP A 134 25.42 18.69 4.25
N LEU A 135 25.08 18.49 2.98
CA LEU A 135 25.63 17.46 2.10
C LEU A 135 27.01 17.83 1.51
N ASN A 136 27.61 18.96 1.94
CA ASN A 136 28.92 19.41 1.47
C ASN A 136 30.10 19.03 2.38
N GLU A 137 29.90 18.19 3.41
CA GLU A 137 31.00 17.73 4.25
C GLU A 137 31.62 16.43 3.70
N TYR A 138 32.83 16.52 3.14
CA TYR A 138 33.60 15.36 2.71
C TYR A 138 34.09 14.55 3.92
N PRO A 139 34.08 13.20 3.87
CA PRO A 139 34.63 12.39 4.95
C PRO A 139 36.15 12.54 5.02
N ASN A 140 36.66 12.96 6.19
CA ASN A 140 38.09 13.02 6.49
C ASN A 140 38.70 11.60 6.50
N PRO A 141 39.74 11.33 5.69
CA PRO A 141 40.47 10.08 5.76
C PRO A 141 41.69 10.27 6.67
N GLU A 142 41.64 9.82 7.92
CA GLU A 142 42.82 9.36 8.68
C GLU A 142 42.40 8.99 10.10
N ASN A 143 42.48 7.70 10.42
CA ASN A 143 43.27 7.25 11.56
C ASN A 143 43.72 5.83 11.24
N SER A 144 44.97 5.75 10.78
CA SER A 144 45.74 4.52 10.68
C SER A 144 45.93 3.96 12.09
N ASP A 145 45.56 2.70 12.29
CA ASP A 145 45.86 1.93 13.50
C ASP A 145 47.39 1.77 13.64
N ASP A 146 47.94 2.27 14.75
CA ASP A 146 49.29 1.97 15.24
C ASP A 146 49.17 1.42 16.68
N ASP A 147 50.01 0.42 16.97
CA ASP A 147 50.29 -0.29 18.25
C ASP A 147 49.23 -1.22 18.90
N ASP A 148 49.42 -2.55 18.80
CA ASP A 148 50.22 -3.38 19.75
C ASP A 148 50.47 -4.80 19.18
#